data_AF-A0A9D3WRT9-F1
#
_entry.id   AF-A0A9D3WRT9-F1
#
_cell.length_a   1.000
_cell.length_b   1.000
_cell.length_c   1.000
_cell.angle_alpha   90.00
_cell.angle_beta   90.00
_cell.angle_gamma   90.00
#
_symmetry.space_group_name_H-M   'P 1'
#
loop_
_entity.id
_entity.type
_entity.pdbx_description
1 polymer ?
#
loop_
_entity_poly.entity_id
_entity_poly.type
_entity_poly.pdbx_seq_one_letter_code
_entity_poly.pdbx_strand_id
1 'polypeptide(L)'
;MFIFAILGYGLYGDPETGDSKNWGNLASALFTLFCLVTVDGWTDFQDELDQYGFSASRAFTIVFILLGFFLFFNMSIGVVIMNIQDSTQNYERELKAEKQAALQAKKQAILQRQQEEVNMLIHQQKTSEYKTFSELVEDFKKTLHHSDPMVLEDFCASIPFIDLYLTSLDLQDNTVYRLQELYYELVGTLNTILEDVREKSVLPPEKDMKS
;
A
#
# COMPACT_ATOMS: atom_id res chain seq x y z
N MET A 1 2.38 -26.83 17.77
CA MET A 1 1.71 -27.31 19.01
C MET A 1 1.46 -28.81 19.00
N PHE A 2 0.49 -29.33 18.26
CA PHE A 2 0.09 -30.75 18.36
C PHE A 2 1.21 -31.78 18.15
N ILE A 3 2.04 -31.59 17.12
CA ILE A 3 3.18 -32.49 16.84
C ILE A 3 4.17 -32.50 18.01
N PHE A 4 4.54 -31.32 18.51
CA PHE A 4 5.43 -31.20 19.66
C PHE A 4 4.82 -31.77 20.95
N ALA A 5 3.48 -31.74 21.09
CA ALA A 5 2.81 -32.30 22.26
C ALA A 5 2.92 -33.83 22.28
N ILE A 6 2.72 -34.46 21.12
CA ILE A 6 2.92 -35.91 20.96
C ILE A 6 4.40 -36.28 21.15
N LEU A 7 5.32 -35.50 20.59
CA LEU A 7 6.75 -35.73 20.73
C LEU A 7 7.19 -35.61 22.20
N GLY A 8 6.79 -34.56 22.90
CA GLY A 8 7.16 -34.41 24.31
C GLY A 8 6.49 -35.44 25.21
N TYR A 9 5.24 -35.84 24.94
CA TYR A 9 4.62 -37.00 25.60
C TYR A 9 5.45 -38.27 25.39
N GLY A 10 5.90 -38.55 24.16
CA GLY A 10 6.69 -39.73 23.85
C GLY A 10 8.13 -39.70 24.38
N LEU A 11 8.72 -38.51 24.56
CA LEU A 11 10.09 -38.35 25.02
C LEU A 11 10.20 -38.21 26.54
N TYR A 12 9.23 -37.58 27.19
CA TYR A 12 9.31 -37.17 28.59
C TYR A 12 8.12 -37.63 29.43
N GLY A 13 7.08 -38.22 28.83
CA GLY A 13 5.83 -38.59 29.53
C GLY A 13 5.81 -39.97 30.19
N ASP A 14 6.97 -40.64 30.31
CA ASP A 14 7.06 -41.95 30.96
C ASP A 14 6.60 -41.85 32.45
N PRO A 15 5.63 -42.68 32.91
CA PRO A 15 5.10 -42.58 34.27
C PRO A 15 6.09 -42.93 35.39
N GLU A 16 7.14 -43.72 35.12
CA GLU A 16 8.10 -44.17 36.14
C GLU A 16 9.40 -43.38 36.11
N THR A 17 9.83 -42.95 34.93
CA THR A 17 11.16 -42.34 34.72
C THR A 17 11.09 -40.91 34.17
N GLY A 18 9.92 -40.44 33.77
CA GLY A 18 9.72 -39.13 33.15
C GLY A 18 8.84 -38.18 33.96
N ASP A 19 8.55 -37.05 33.35
CA ASP A 19 7.73 -35.99 33.89
C ASP A 19 6.25 -36.22 33.53
N SER A 20 5.61 -37.08 34.33
CA SER A 20 4.19 -37.41 34.17
C SER A 20 3.26 -36.20 34.40
N LYS A 21 3.70 -35.20 35.17
CA LYS A 21 2.91 -34.00 35.49
C LYS A 21 2.71 -33.12 34.25
N ASN A 22 3.81 -32.82 33.54
CA ASN A 22 3.77 -31.92 32.40
C ASN A 22 3.58 -32.67 31.07
N TRP A 23 4.06 -33.90 30.95
CA TRP A 23 4.05 -34.68 29.71
C TRP A 23 3.23 -35.97 29.75
N GLY A 24 2.63 -36.34 30.90
CA GLY A 24 1.92 -37.62 31.05
C GLY A 24 0.55 -37.71 30.39
N ASN A 25 0.01 -36.61 29.83
CA ASN A 25 -1.18 -36.63 28.99
C ASN A 25 -1.17 -35.47 27.99
N LEU A 26 -2.00 -35.57 26.95
CA LEU A 26 -2.04 -34.59 25.87
C LEU A 26 -2.42 -33.18 26.34
N ALA A 27 -3.34 -33.05 27.30
CA ALA A 27 -3.77 -31.74 27.79
C ALA A 27 -2.65 -31.04 28.58
N SER A 28 -1.98 -31.75 29.48
CA SER A 28 -0.80 -31.26 30.20
C SER A 28 0.33 -30.88 29.24
N ALA A 29 0.59 -31.71 28.22
CA ALA A 29 1.64 -31.44 27.23
C ALA A 29 1.33 -30.18 26.40
N LEU A 30 0.07 -30.00 26.00
CA LEU A 30 -0.39 -28.78 25.31
C LEU A 30 -0.28 -27.54 26.20
N PHE A 31 -0.60 -27.66 27.50
CA PHE A 31 -0.45 -26.57 28.45
C PHE A 31 1.02 -26.19 28.65
N THR A 32 1.89 -27.17 28.83
CA THR A 32 3.34 -26.98 28.92
C THR A 32 3.88 -26.26 27.68
N LEU A 33 3.51 -26.72 26.49
CA LEU A 33 3.92 -26.06 25.24
C LEU A 33 3.34 -24.66 25.10
N PHE A 34 2.15 -24.39 25.64
CA PHE A 34 1.61 -23.03 25.67
C PHE A 34 2.47 -22.11 26.56
N CYS A 35 2.82 -22.53 27.77
CA CYS A 35 3.73 -21.77 28.63
C CYS A 35 5.11 -21.55 27.97
N LEU A 36 5.65 -22.57 27.31
CA LEU A 36 6.90 -22.45 26.57
C LEU A 36 6.79 -21.44 25.41
N VAL A 37 5.69 -21.44 24.67
CA VAL A 37 5.52 -20.52 23.52
C VAL A 37 5.35 -19.07 23.96
N THR A 38 4.77 -18.84 25.14
CA THR A 38 4.66 -17.51 25.76
C THR A 38 5.90 -17.13 26.55
N VAL A 39 6.89 -18.01 26.64
CA VAL A 39 8.12 -17.82 27.43
C VAL A 39 7.80 -17.58 28.92
N ASP A 40 6.72 -18.18 29.40
CA ASP A 40 6.23 -18.04 30.78
C ASP A 40 6.73 -19.21 31.64
N GLY A 41 7.47 -18.91 32.70
CA GLY A 41 8.00 -19.92 33.63
C GLY A 41 8.91 -20.99 33.01
N TRP A 42 9.40 -20.78 31.78
CA TRP A 42 10.10 -21.81 31.01
C TRP A 42 11.46 -22.23 31.61
N THR A 43 12.14 -21.33 32.34
CA THR A 43 13.41 -21.65 33.01
C THR A 43 13.19 -22.59 34.18
N ASP A 44 12.19 -22.29 35.02
CA ASP A 44 11.85 -23.14 36.18
C ASP A 44 11.37 -24.52 35.71
N PHE A 45 10.58 -24.56 34.64
CA PHE A 45 10.19 -25.80 33.99
C PHE A 45 11.41 -26.59 33.46
N GLN A 46 12.35 -25.90 32.80
CA GLN A 46 13.55 -26.57 32.28
C GLN A 46 14.44 -27.11 33.41
N ASP A 47 14.53 -26.41 34.53
CA ASP A 47 15.27 -26.86 35.71
C ASP A 47 14.59 -28.08 36.38
N GLU A 48 13.24 -28.15 36.38
CA GLU A 48 12.49 -29.35 36.79
C GLU A 48 12.76 -30.52 35.83
N LEU A 49 12.77 -30.25 34.52
CA LEU A 49 13.00 -31.27 33.49
C LEU A 49 14.45 -31.80 33.47
N ASP A 50 15.43 -30.95 33.79
CA ASP A 50 16.85 -31.32 33.86
C ASP A 50 17.13 -32.32 35.01
N GLN A 51 16.30 -32.34 36.07
CA GLN A 51 16.43 -33.30 37.18
C GLN A 51 16.19 -34.75 36.74
N TYR A 52 15.43 -34.97 35.67
CA TYR A 52 15.19 -36.30 35.10
C TYR A 52 16.37 -36.80 34.24
N GLY A 53 17.40 -35.98 34.01
CA GLY A 53 18.64 -36.40 33.32
C GLY A 53 18.53 -36.53 31.80
N PHE A 54 17.47 -35.98 31.18
CA PHE A 54 17.26 -36.02 29.74
C PHE A 54 18.28 -35.14 28.99
N SER A 55 19.31 -35.74 28.40
CA SER A 55 20.41 -34.98 27.77
C SER A 55 20.00 -34.09 26.58
N ALA A 56 18.85 -34.36 25.95
CA ALA A 56 18.34 -33.59 24.80
C ALA A 56 17.18 -32.63 25.14
N SER A 57 16.75 -32.56 26.42
CA SER A 57 15.59 -31.74 26.85
C SER A 57 15.79 -30.26 26.53
N ARG A 58 16.96 -29.71 26.85
CA ARG A 58 17.30 -28.30 26.63
C ARG A 58 17.23 -27.92 25.15
N ALA A 59 17.72 -28.79 24.28
CA ALA A 59 17.66 -28.56 22.84
C ALA A 59 16.21 -28.55 22.34
N PHE A 60 15.39 -29.50 22.80
CA PHE A 60 13.96 -29.55 22.47
C PHE A 60 13.23 -28.27 22.90
N THR A 61 13.43 -27.84 24.15
CA THR A 61 12.79 -26.64 24.71
C THR A 61 13.23 -25.37 23.99
N ILE A 62 14.54 -25.17 23.80
CA ILE A 62 15.08 -23.98 23.13
C ILE A 62 14.61 -23.91 21.67
N VAL A 63 14.66 -25.02 20.93
CA VAL A 63 14.19 -25.06 19.53
C VAL A 63 12.71 -24.75 19.45
N PHE A 64 11.91 -25.29 20.36
CA PHE A 64 10.47 -25.03 20.39
C PHE A 64 10.17 -23.55 20.71
N ILE A 65 10.86 -22.95 21.69
CA ILE A 65 10.72 -21.53 22.02
C ILE A 65 11.10 -20.66 20.83
N LEU A 66 12.24 -20.90 20.19
CA LEU A 66 12.69 -20.12 19.04
C LEU A 66 11.74 -20.24 17.85
N LEU A 67 11.25 -21.44 17.56
CA LEU A 67 10.29 -21.67 16.48
C LEU A 67 8.94 -21.03 16.80
N GLY A 68 8.48 -21.14 18.05
CA GLY A 68 7.28 -20.47 18.54
C GLY A 68 7.37 -18.95 18.38
N PHE A 69 8.44 -18.36 18.90
CA PHE A 69 8.71 -16.93 18.80
C PHE A 69 8.77 -16.47 17.34
N PHE A 70 9.53 -17.16 16.48
CA PHE A 70 9.59 -16.82 15.06
C PHE A 70 8.22 -16.84 14.40
N LEU A 71 7.40 -17.89 14.63
CA LEU A 71 6.06 -17.97 14.06
C LEU A 71 5.13 -16.87 14.60
N PHE A 72 5.12 -16.63 15.91
CA PHE A 72 4.30 -15.58 16.52
C PHE A 72 4.70 -14.21 16.01
N PHE A 73 5.99 -13.86 16.01
CA PHE A 73 6.46 -12.57 15.53
C PHE A 73 6.18 -12.38 14.05
N ASN A 74 6.42 -13.39 13.21
CA ASN A 74 6.14 -13.27 11.78
C ASN A 74 4.65 -13.10 11.50
N MET A 75 3.76 -13.79 12.22
CA MET A 75 2.33 -13.57 12.09
C MET A 75 1.90 -12.20 12.64
N SER A 76 2.44 -11.77 13.78
CA SER A 76 2.15 -10.45 14.35
C SER A 76 2.58 -9.32 13.42
N ILE A 77 3.78 -9.41 12.83
CA ILE A 77 4.28 -8.46 11.83
C ILE A 77 3.34 -8.43 10.63
N GLY A 78 2.90 -9.59 10.13
CA GLY A 78 1.93 -9.67 9.03
C GLY A 78 0.62 -8.96 9.34
N VAL A 79 0.04 -9.19 10.52
CA VAL A 79 -1.21 -8.54 10.96
C VAL A 79 -1.03 -7.03 11.14
N VAL A 80 0.09 -6.59 11.72
CA VAL A 80 0.38 -5.15 11.91
C VAL A 80 0.55 -4.46 10.56
N ILE A 81 1.29 -5.05 9.62
CA ILE A 81 1.45 -4.52 8.27
C ILE A 81 0.10 -4.41 7.57
N MET A 82 -0.74 -5.44 7.64
CA MET A 82 -2.08 -5.41 7.05
C MET A 82 -2.93 -4.27 7.61
N ASN A 83 -2.95 -4.10 8.94
CA ASN A 83 -3.67 -2.99 9.58
C ASN A 83 -3.14 -1.61 9.17
N ILE A 84 -1.81 -1.45 9.06
CA ILE A 84 -1.20 -0.20 8.61
C ILE A 84 -1.55 0.08 7.15
N GLN A 85 -1.50 -0.94 6.29
CA GLN A 85 -1.87 -0.83 4.88
C GLN A 85 -3.34 -0.44 4.72
N ASP A 86 -4.25 -1.12 5.42
CA ASP A 86 -5.68 -0.80 5.38
C ASP A 86 -5.96 0.62 5.86
N SER A 87 -5.33 1.03 6.97
CA SER A 87 -5.47 2.40 7.50
C SER A 87 -4.93 3.44 6.52
N THR A 88 -3.79 3.17 5.90
CA THR A 88 -3.17 4.07 4.90
C THR A 88 -4.04 4.19 3.66
N GLN A 89 -4.55 3.07 3.14
CA GLN A 89 -5.43 3.08 1.97
C GLN A 89 -6.75 3.83 2.25
N ASN A 90 -7.35 3.65 3.43
CA ASN A 90 -8.56 4.36 3.80
C ASN A 90 -8.30 5.87 3.88
N TYR A 91 -7.20 6.28 4.52
CA TYR A 91 -6.79 7.67 4.59
C TYR A 91 -6.56 8.30 3.21
N GLU A 92 -5.87 7.58 2.31
CA GLU A 92 -5.66 8.05 0.93
C GLU A 92 -6.97 8.18 0.14
N ARG A 93 -7.93 7.27 0.33
CA ARG A 93 -9.25 7.34 -0.31
C ARG A 93 -10.04 8.54 0.19
N GLU A 94 -10.04 8.79 1.50
CA GLU A 94 -10.70 9.97 2.09
C GLU A 94 -10.08 11.27 1.57
N LEU A 95 -8.75 11.36 1.54
CA LEU A 95 -8.05 12.53 1.03
C LEU A 95 -8.34 12.79 -0.45
N LYS A 96 -8.42 11.72 -1.27
CA LYS A 96 -8.81 11.83 -2.69
C LYS A 96 -10.27 12.30 -2.83
N ALA A 97 -11.18 11.75 -2.04
CA ALA A 97 -12.59 12.14 -2.05
C ALA A 97 -12.77 13.61 -1.64
N GLU A 98 -12.07 14.08 -0.61
CA GLU A 98 -12.11 15.47 -0.17
C GLU A 98 -11.57 16.41 -1.26
N LYS A 99 -10.42 16.09 -1.88
CA LYS A 99 -9.87 16.86 -2.99
C LYS A 99 -10.83 16.93 -4.19
N GLN A 100 -11.47 15.82 -4.53
CA GLN A 100 -12.45 15.77 -5.62
C GLN A 100 -13.69 16.60 -5.31
N ALA A 101 -14.23 16.51 -4.09
CA ALA A 101 -15.37 17.32 -3.65
C ALA A 101 -15.03 18.82 -3.66
N ALA A 102 -13.85 19.20 -3.17
CA ALA A 102 -13.38 20.58 -3.20
C ALA A 102 -13.21 21.10 -4.63
N LEU A 103 -12.69 20.28 -5.55
CA LEU A 103 -12.55 20.64 -6.97
C LEU A 103 -13.92 20.81 -7.63
N GLN A 104 -14.86 19.91 -7.37
CA GLN A 104 -16.23 19.97 -7.90
C GLN A 104 -16.97 21.22 -7.40
N ALA A 105 -16.87 21.52 -6.09
CA ALA A 105 -17.46 22.73 -5.51
C ALA A 105 -16.88 24.01 -6.15
N LYS A 106 -15.56 24.06 -6.35
CA LYS A 106 -14.91 25.19 -7.06
C LYS A 106 -15.40 25.32 -8.51
N LYS A 107 -15.49 24.20 -9.25
CA LYS A 107 -16.01 24.21 -10.63
C LYS A 107 -17.45 24.74 -10.68
N GLN A 108 -18.33 24.28 -9.78
CA GLN A 108 -19.72 24.75 -9.73
C GLN A 108 -19.84 26.24 -9.38
N ALA A 109 -19.04 26.73 -8.43
CA ALA A 109 -19.03 28.14 -8.06
C ALA A 109 -18.57 29.05 -9.22
N ILE A 110 -17.58 28.61 -10.02
CA ILE A 110 -17.12 29.34 -11.20
C ILE A 110 -18.23 29.39 -12.27
N LEU A 111 -18.89 28.26 -12.54
CA LEU A 111 -19.99 28.20 -13.53
C LEU A 111 -21.16 29.10 -13.14
N GLN A 112 -21.55 29.15 -11.86
CA GLN A 112 -22.61 30.03 -11.39
C GLN A 112 -22.27 31.51 -11.61
N ARG A 113 -21.02 31.91 -11.26
CA ARG A 113 -20.55 33.29 -11.50
C ARG A 113 -20.57 33.65 -12.98
N GLN A 114 -20.09 32.75 -13.85
CA GLN A 114 -20.13 32.96 -15.30
C GLN A 114 -21.57 33.12 -15.81
N GLN A 115 -22.51 32.32 -15.30
CA GLN A 115 -23.92 32.43 -15.69
C GLN A 115 -24.55 33.77 -15.24
N GLU A 116 -24.22 34.24 -14.04
CA GLU A 116 -24.67 35.54 -13.52
C GLU A 116 -24.10 36.70 -14.37
N GLU A 117 -22.81 36.65 -14.70
CA GLU A 117 -22.16 37.64 -15.58
C GLU A 117 -22.82 37.66 -16.96
N VAL A 118 -23.05 36.49 -17.59
CA VAL A 118 -23.74 36.39 -18.88
C VAL A 118 -25.16 36.95 -18.79
N ASN A 119 -25.92 36.61 -17.75
CA ASN A 119 -27.29 37.12 -17.57
C ASN A 119 -27.30 38.66 -17.37
N MET A 120 -26.33 39.20 -16.65
CA MET A 120 -26.17 40.65 -16.45
C MET A 120 -25.86 41.36 -17.77
N LEU A 121 -24.96 40.81 -18.58
CA LEU A 121 -24.62 41.33 -19.91
C LEU A 121 -25.85 41.32 -20.85
N ILE A 122 -26.63 40.24 -20.83
CA ILE A 122 -27.88 40.13 -21.61
C ILE A 122 -28.90 41.19 -21.16
N HIS A 123 -29.01 41.47 -19.85
CA HIS A 123 -29.92 42.48 -19.33
C HIS A 123 -29.47 43.92 -19.60
N GLN A 124 -28.16 44.20 -19.50
CA GLN A 124 -27.60 45.49 -19.91
C GLN A 124 -27.87 45.75 -21.39
N GLN A 125 -27.68 44.74 -22.24
CA GLN A 125 -28.02 44.83 -23.64
C GLN A 125 -29.51 45.14 -23.85
N LYS A 126 -30.43 44.51 -23.10
CA LYS A 126 -31.88 44.76 -23.23
C LYS A 126 -32.33 46.18 -22.91
N THR A 127 -31.52 46.93 -22.16
CA THR A 127 -31.87 48.28 -21.67
C THR A 127 -31.24 49.38 -22.52
N SER A 128 -30.28 49.05 -23.39
CA SER A 128 -29.68 49.97 -24.35
C SER A 128 -30.30 49.75 -25.73
N GLU A 129 -30.62 50.84 -26.41
CA GLU A 129 -31.20 50.87 -27.75
C GLU A 129 -30.28 50.08 -28.71
N TYR A 130 -30.71 48.91 -29.17
CA TYR A 130 -29.87 48.02 -29.96
C TYR A 130 -29.67 48.54 -31.37
N LYS A 131 -28.40 48.66 -31.76
CA LYS A 131 -27.98 48.42 -33.15
C LYS A 131 -27.99 46.90 -33.39
N THR A 132 -28.50 46.46 -34.53
CA THR A 132 -28.48 45.05 -34.95
C THR A 132 -27.03 44.56 -35.02
N PHE A 133 -26.73 43.26 -34.81
CA PHE A 133 -25.37 42.72 -34.96
C PHE A 133 -24.72 43.14 -36.29
N SER A 134 -25.52 43.19 -37.35
CA SER A 134 -25.09 43.71 -38.66
C SER A 134 -24.67 45.18 -38.60
N GLU A 135 -25.42 46.04 -37.91
CA GLU A 135 -25.13 47.48 -37.78
C GLU A 135 -23.92 47.76 -36.89
N LEU A 136 -23.73 46.96 -35.83
CA LEU A 136 -22.53 47.01 -34.99
C LEU A 136 -21.28 46.58 -35.76
N VAL A 137 -21.37 45.53 -36.58
CA VAL A 137 -20.29 45.08 -37.47
C VAL A 137 -19.99 46.11 -38.55
N GLU A 138 -21.00 46.78 -39.09
CA GLU A 138 -20.85 47.83 -40.12
C GLU A 138 -20.09 49.06 -39.57
N ASP A 139 -20.44 49.50 -38.36
CA ASP A 139 -19.76 50.63 -37.70
C ASP A 139 -18.35 50.25 -37.23
N PHE A 140 -18.14 49.02 -36.75
CA PHE A 140 -16.82 48.50 -36.39
C PHE A 140 -15.89 48.43 -37.61
N LYS A 141 -16.40 47.93 -38.75
CA LYS A 141 -15.68 47.86 -40.02
C LYS A 141 -15.27 49.23 -40.55
N LYS A 142 -16.05 50.28 -40.27
CA LYS A 142 -15.71 51.68 -40.61
C LYS A 142 -14.67 52.29 -39.67
N THR A 143 -14.48 51.71 -38.48
CA THR A 143 -13.56 52.22 -37.44
C THR A 143 -12.19 51.55 -37.50
N LEU A 144 -12.06 50.41 -38.19
CA LEU A 144 -10.80 49.72 -38.42
C LEU A 144 -9.95 50.40 -39.49
N HIS A 145 -8.79 50.95 -39.10
CA HIS A 145 -7.72 51.26 -40.04
C HIS A 145 -6.82 50.04 -40.24
N HIS A 146 -6.21 49.88 -41.42
CA HIS A 146 -5.24 48.80 -41.71
C HIS A 146 -3.97 48.82 -40.85
N SER A 147 -3.88 49.76 -39.90
CA SER A 147 -2.74 49.97 -39.01
C SER A 147 -3.06 49.72 -37.54
N ASP A 148 -4.30 49.32 -37.21
CA ASP A 148 -4.70 49.10 -35.82
C ASP A 148 -4.19 47.73 -35.31
N PRO A 149 -3.49 47.70 -34.16
CA PRO A 149 -3.02 46.45 -33.58
C PRO A 149 -4.20 45.66 -32.99
N MET A 150 -4.37 44.43 -33.47
CA MET A 150 -5.35 43.48 -32.94
C MET A 150 -4.77 42.76 -31.72
N VAL A 151 -5.38 42.98 -30.55
CA VAL A 151 -5.08 42.18 -29.35
C VAL A 151 -5.80 40.83 -29.52
N LEU A 152 -5.07 39.80 -29.91
CA LEU A 152 -5.54 38.43 -29.73
C LEU A 152 -5.70 38.22 -28.22
N GLU A 153 -6.91 37.88 -27.76
CA GLU A 153 -7.06 37.31 -26.42
C GLU A 153 -6.12 36.11 -26.34
N ASP A 154 -5.17 36.18 -25.40
CA ASP A 154 -4.09 35.21 -25.26
C ASP A 154 -4.66 33.79 -25.38
N PHE A 155 -4.24 33.06 -26.42
CA PHE A 155 -4.66 31.68 -26.70
C PHE A 155 -4.60 30.81 -25.43
N CYS A 156 -3.64 31.15 -24.55
CA CYS A 156 -3.35 30.52 -23.28
C CYS A 156 -4.41 30.70 -22.18
N ALA A 157 -5.34 31.66 -22.33
CA ALA A 157 -6.39 31.96 -21.36
C ALA A 157 -7.80 31.60 -21.84
N SER A 158 -7.94 31.02 -23.04
CA SER A 158 -9.23 30.55 -23.55
C SER A 158 -9.70 29.29 -22.82
N ILE A 159 -11.00 29.18 -22.52
CA ILE A 159 -11.59 28.01 -21.85
C ILE A 159 -11.26 26.69 -22.57
N PRO A 160 -11.35 26.57 -23.91
CA PRO A 160 -10.97 25.35 -24.62
C PRO A 160 -9.49 25.00 -24.48
N PHE A 161 -8.60 26.00 -24.45
CA PHE A 161 -7.18 25.78 -24.21
C PHE A 161 -6.92 25.31 -22.79
N ILE A 162 -7.56 25.92 -21.78
CA ILE A 162 -7.43 25.51 -20.38
C ILE A 162 -7.90 24.06 -20.21
N ASP A 163 -9.04 23.67 -20.79
CA ASP A 163 -9.53 22.30 -20.73
C ASP A 163 -8.59 21.31 -21.43
N LEU A 164 -8.09 21.66 -22.62
CA LEU A 164 -7.12 20.83 -23.33
C LEU A 164 -5.80 20.70 -22.56
N TYR A 165 -5.33 21.80 -21.96
CA TYR A 165 -4.11 21.84 -21.18
C TYR A 165 -4.24 21.00 -19.89
N LEU A 166 -5.34 21.16 -19.15
CA LEU A 166 -5.62 20.33 -17.97
C LEU A 166 -5.74 18.85 -18.33
N THR A 167 -6.39 18.52 -19.44
CA THR A 167 -6.48 17.14 -19.94
C THR A 167 -5.10 16.59 -20.31
N SER A 168 -4.24 17.42 -20.91
CA SER A 168 -2.87 17.03 -21.23
C SER A 168 -2.03 16.80 -19.97
N LEU A 169 -2.20 17.62 -18.92
CA LEU A 169 -1.56 17.42 -17.62
C LEU A 169 -2.02 16.12 -16.95
N ASP A 170 -3.33 15.83 -16.94
CA ASP A 170 -3.87 14.57 -16.41
C ASP A 170 -3.29 13.35 -17.15
N LEU A 171 -3.10 13.45 -18.47
CA LEU A 171 -2.47 12.39 -19.26
C LEU A 171 -0.99 12.22 -18.90
N GLN A 172 -0.26 13.32 -18.70
CA GLN A 172 1.15 13.27 -18.27
C GLN A 172 1.28 12.63 -16.90
N ASP A 173 0.47 13.03 -15.92
CA ASP A 173 0.49 12.44 -14.59
C ASP A 173 0.24 10.93 -14.65
N ASN A 174 -0.78 10.48 -15.40
CA ASN A 174 -1.04 9.06 -15.60
C ASN A 174 0.14 8.32 -16.23
N THR A 175 0.81 8.94 -17.21
CA THR A 175 1.99 8.37 -17.87
C THR A 175 3.15 8.23 -16.88
N VAL A 176 3.38 9.24 -16.03
CA VAL A 176 4.41 9.23 -14.99
C VAL A 176 4.13 8.13 -13.96
N TYR A 177 2.89 7.99 -13.49
CA TYR A 177 2.51 6.92 -12.57
C TYR A 177 2.78 5.53 -13.16
N ARG A 178 2.47 5.32 -14.45
CA ARG A 178 2.74 4.05 -15.15
C ARG A 178 4.22 3.77 -15.32
N LEU A 179 5.01 4.79 -15.64
CA LEU A 179 6.48 4.68 -15.69
C LEU A 179 7.06 4.30 -14.32
N GLN A 180 6.55 4.89 -13.25
CA GLN A 180 7.00 4.59 -11.90
C GLN A 180 6.65 3.16 -11.49
N GLU A 181 5.45 2.68 -11.84
CA GLU A 181 5.01 1.29 -11.63
C GLU A 181 5.95 0.30 -12.35
N LEU A 182 6.24 0.54 -13.64
CA LEU A 182 7.17 -0.29 -14.41
C LEU A 182 8.59 -0.27 -13.83
N TYR A 183 9.05 0.87 -13.31
CA TYR A 183 10.36 0.97 -12.68
C TYR A 183 10.43 0.10 -11.42
N TYR A 184 9.40 0.12 -10.58
CA TYR A 184 9.33 -0.76 -9.41
C TYR A 184 9.28 -2.23 -9.79
N GLU A 185 8.54 -2.59 -10.84
CA GLU A 185 8.46 -3.97 -11.33
C GLU A 185 9.82 -4.46 -11.88
N LEU A 186 10.54 -3.60 -12.60
CA LEU A 186 11.89 -3.91 -13.10
C LEU A 186 12.88 -4.09 -11.95
N VAL A 187 12.87 -3.21 -10.95
CA VAL A 187 13.71 -3.36 -9.75
C VAL A 187 13.37 -4.64 -9.01
N GLY A 188 12.08 -4.96 -8.87
CA GLY A 188 11.63 -6.22 -8.26
C GLY A 188 12.19 -7.44 -8.99
N THR A 189 12.06 -7.47 -10.32
CA THR A 189 12.55 -8.57 -11.16
C THR A 189 14.08 -8.71 -11.08
N LEU A 190 14.82 -7.59 -11.13
CA LEU A 190 16.27 -7.59 -10.97
C LEU A 190 16.68 -8.14 -9.61
N ASN A 191 15.97 -7.78 -8.55
CA ASN A 191 16.24 -8.29 -7.21
C ASN A 191 16.01 -9.80 -7.12
N THR A 192 14.94 -10.31 -7.74
CA THR A 192 14.69 -11.76 -7.82
C THR A 192 15.78 -12.50 -8.58
N ILE A 193 16.24 -11.96 -9.72
CA ILE A 193 17.34 -12.54 -10.50
C ILE A 193 18.64 -12.53 -9.69
N LEU A 194 18.91 -11.45 -8.96
CA LEU A 194 20.12 -11.32 -8.15
C LEU A 194 20.14 -12.35 -7.01
N GLU A 195 19.01 -12.61 -6.36
CA GLU A 195 18.89 -13.68 -5.37
C GLU A 195 19.04 -15.09 -6.00
N ASP A 196 18.48 -15.36 -7.18
CA ASP A 196 18.67 -16.65 -7.89
C ASP A 196 20.14 -16.88 -8.28
N VAL A 197 20.84 -15.84 -8.76
CA VAL A 197 22.28 -15.91 -9.05
C VAL A 197 23.08 -16.15 -7.77
N ARG A 198 22.71 -15.49 -6.69
CA ARG A 198 23.34 -15.68 -5.38
C ARG A 198 23.16 -17.11 -4.87
N GLU A 199 21.95 -17.68 -4.95
CA GLU A 199 21.69 -19.07 -4.57
C GLU A 199 22.51 -20.06 -5.43
N LYS A 200 22.57 -19.88 -6.75
CA LYS A 200 23.37 -20.72 -7.64
C LYS A 200 24.88 -20.62 -7.40
N SER A 201 25.37 -19.46 -6.97
CA SER A 201 26.80 -19.28 -6.63
C SER A 201 27.23 -19.97 -5.33
N VAL A 202 26.27 -20.34 -4.47
CA VAL A 202 26.53 -21.00 -3.18
C VAL A 202 26.52 -22.54 -3.30
N LEU A 203 25.96 -23.10 -4.37
CA LEU A 203 26.02 -24.56 -4.64
C LEU A 203 27.34 -24.96 -5.32
N PRO A 204 28.09 -25.96 -4.80
CA PRO A 204 29.35 -26.40 -5.41
C PRO A 204 29.10 -27.15 -6.73
N PRO A 205 30.06 -27.15 -7.67
CA PRO A 205 29.87 -27.74 -8.99
C PRO A 205 29.62 -29.23 -8.89
N GLU A 206 28.52 -29.66 -9.48
CA GLU A 206 28.09 -31.05 -9.63
C GLU A 206 29.24 -31.85 -10.27
N LYS A 207 29.80 -32.82 -9.53
CA LYS A 207 30.81 -33.72 -10.07
C LYS A 207 30.18 -34.52 -11.20
N ASP A 208 30.60 -34.22 -12.43
CA ASP A 208 30.41 -35.08 -13.60
C ASP A 208 30.94 -36.49 -13.28
N MET A 209 30.02 -37.40 -12.93
CA MET A 209 30.29 -38.82 -12.83
C MET A 209 29.84 -39.50 -14.13
N LYS A 210 30.65 -39.29 -15.18
CA LYS A 210 30.67 -40.15 -16.38
C LYS A 210 32.11 -40.32 -16.89
N SER A 211 32.80 -41.32 -16.36
CA SER A 211 33.46 -42.39 -17.13
C SER A 211 34.15 -43.38 -16.20
#